data_AF-A0A915BF45-F1
#
_entry.id   AF-A0A915BF45-F1
#
_cell.length_a   1.000
_cell.length_b   1.000
_cell.length_c   1.000
_cell.angle_alpha   90.00
_cell.angle_beta   90.00
_cell.angle_gamma   90.00
#
_symmetry.space_group_name_H-M   'P 1'
#
loop_
_entity.id
_entity.type
_entity.pdbx_description
1 polymer ?
#
loop_
_entity_poly.entity_id
_entity_poly.type
_entity_poly.pdbx_seq_one_letter_code
_entity_poly.pdbx_strand_id
1 'polypeptide(L)'
;MLHPVQERLSRAHGSQCGFCTPGFVMAMYTLLRNNPKPTKAEIDEAIQGNLCRCTGYRPILEAFYSFSQNNKLKEQRGECNTLCSMGEQCCKNKRGKCDSERNELRNLSNFDGCKKYDPNQQLIFPPELKVIQFESIQ
;
A
#
# COMPACT_ATOMS: atom_id res chain seq x y z
N MET A 1 -8.62 18.37 -3.62
CA MET A 1 -7.61 17.89 -2.64
C MET A 1 -7.95 16.45 -2.28
N LEU A 2 -7.02 15.51 -2.49
CA LEU A 2 -7.17 14.11 -2.10
C LEU A 2 -6.46 13.85 -0.77
N HIS A 3 -6.98 12.92 0.02
CA HIS A 3 -6.27 12.45 1.21
C HIS A 3 -5.03 11.64 0.77
N PRO A 4 -3.87 11.71 1.47
CA PRO A 4 -2.65 11.00 1.08
C PRO A 4 -2.83 9.50 0.80
N VAL A 5 -3.71 8.82 1.55
CA VAL A 5 -4.05 7.40 1.32
C VAL A 5 -4.67 7.19 -0.07
N GLN A 6 -5.60 8.06 -0.47
CA GLN A 6 -6.26 7.98 -1.78
C GLN A 6 -5.27 8.27 -2.91
N GLU A 7 -4.43 9.30 -2.73
CA GLU A 7 -3.42 9.68 -3.71
C GLU A 7 -2.42 8.55 -3.96
N ARG A 8 -1.85 7.97 -2.90
CA ARG A 8 -0.86 6.89 -3.04
C ARG A 8 -1.46 5.61 -3.60
N LEU A 9 -2.69 5.26 -3.22
CA LEU A 9 -3.37 4.09 -3.77
C LEU A 9 -3.64 4.24 -5.28
N SER A 10 -4.02 5.45 -5.72
CA SER A 10 -4.22 5.75 -7.14
C SER A 10 -2.89 5.70 -7.92
N ARG A 11 -1.83 6.33 -7.41
CA ARG A 11 -0.51 6.38 -8.06
C ARG A 11 0.19 5.02 -8.14
N ALA A 12 -0.05 4.12 -7.18
CA ALA A 12 0.48 2.77 -7.23
C ALA A 12 -0.31 1.82 -8.15
N HIS A 13 -1.34 2.31 -8.85
CA HIS A 13 -2.27 1.47 -9.62
C HIS A 13 -3.01 0.43 -8.75
N GLY A 14 -3.29 0.79 -7.49
CA GLY A 14 -4.02 -0.04 -6.52
C GLY A 14 -5.54 -0.06 -6.72
N SER A 15 -6.05 0.51 -7.82
CA SER A 15 -7.46 0.50 -8.19
C SER A 15 -7.64 0.20 -9.67
N GLN A 16 -8.49 -0.77 -9.98
CA GLN A 16 -8.88 -1.13 -11.37
C GLN A 16 -10.38 -0.91 -11.56
N CYS A 17 -11.22 -1.87 -11.14
CA CYS A 17 -12.68 -1.71 -11.20
C CYS A 17 -13.24 -0.71 -10.17
N GLY A 18 -12.43 -0.30 -9.18
CA GLY A 18 -12.80 0.69 -8.17
C GLY A 18 -13.71 0.22 -7.04
N PHE A 19 -14.45 -0.89 -7.21
CA PHE A 19 -15.50 -1.29 -6.26
C PHE A 19 -15.00 -1.49 -4.81
N CYS A 20 -13.86 -2.15 -4.65
CA CYS A 20 -13.28 -2.40 -3.31
C CYS A 20 -12.46 -1.21 -2.78
N THR A 21 -12.16 -0.20 -3.60
CA THR A 21 -11.23 0.89 -3.25
C THR A 21 -11.66 1.67 -2.01
N PRO A 22 -12.94 2.03 -1.80
CA PRO A 22 -13.36 2.70 -0.57
C PRO A 22 -13.08 1.88 0.70
N GLY A 23 -13.26 0.55 0.66
CA GLY A 23 -12.97 -0.32 1.80
C GLY A 23 -11.50 -0.28 2.21
N PHE A 24 -10.58 -0.42 1.23
CA PHE A 24 -9.14 -0.31 1.49
C PHE A 24 -8.73 1.07 1.98
N VAL A 25 -9.28 2.14 1.39
CA VAL A 25 -8.99 3.52 1.83
C VAL A 25 -9.41 3.73 3.28
N MET A 26 -10.61 3.28 3.66
CA MET A 26 -11.12 3.45 5.02
C MET A 26 -10.36 2.59 6.03
N ALA A 27 -10.00 1.35 5.68
CA ALA A 27 -9.18 0.50 6.53
C ALA A 27 -7.82 1.16 6.84
N MET A 28 -7.12 1.63 5.80
CA MET A 28 -5.83 2.31 5.97
C MET A 28 -5.98 3.66 6.68
N TYR A 29 -7.05 4.41 6.41
CA TYR A 29 -7.33 5.68 7.10
C TYR A 29 -7.50 5.46 8.61
N THR A 30 -8.30 4.46 9.02
CA THR A 30 -8.51 4.11 10.43
C THR A 30 -7.21 3.66 11.09
N LEU A 31 -6.39 2.87 10.39
CA LEU A 31 -5.07 2.48 10.91
C LEU A 31 -4.20 3.73 11.18
N LEU A 32 -4.11 4.66 10.24
CA LEU A 32 -3.30 5.88 10.40
C LEU A 32 -3.81 6.82 11.49
N ARG A 33 -5.13 6.85 11.72
CA ARG A 33 -5.74 7.59 12.83
C ARG A 33 -5.29 7.07 14.19
N ASN A 34 -5.13 5.75 14.31
CA ASN A 34 -4.75 5.09 15.56
C ASN A 34 -3.22 5.03 15.73
N ASN A 35 -2.50 4.76 14.65
CA ASN A 35 -1.03 4.69 14.59
C ASN A 35 -0.53 5.43 13.33
N PRO A 36 -0.04 6.68 13.45
CA PRO A 36 0.47 7.47 12.33
C PRO A 36 1.71 6.88 11.61
N LYS A 37 2.39 5.90 12.22
CA LYS A 37 3.63 5.29 11.73
C LYS A 37 3.55 3.76 11.83
N PRO A 38 2.64 3.11 11.06
CA PRO A 38 2.41 1.68 11.19
C PRO A 38 3.55 0.86 10.60
N THR A 39 3.74 -0.35 11.14
CA THR A 39 4.58 -1.41 10.60
C THR A 39 3.88 -2.10 9.42
N LYS A 40 4.63 -2.86 8.62
CA LYS A 40 4.04 -3.65 7.53
C LYS A 40 3.04 -4.70 8.03
N ALA A 41 3.32 -5.33 9.17
CA ALA A 41 2.43 -6.32 9.77
C ALA A 41 1.08 -5.71 10.18
N GLU A 42 1.09 -4.52 10.80
CA GLU A 42 -0.15 -3.80 11.15
C GLU A 42 -0.94 -3.39 9.89
N ILE A 43 -0.25 -3.03 8.81
CA ILE A 43 -0.89 -2.73 7.52
C ILE A 43 -1.57 -3.98 6.95
N ASP A 44 -0.87 -5.11 6.96
CA ASP A 44 -1.41 -6.37 6.45
C ASP A 44 -2.65 -6.78 7.24
N GLU A 45 -2.58 -6.72 8.58
CA GLU A 45 -3.70 -6.99 9.48
C GLU A 45 -4.90 -6.07 9.20
N ALA A 46 -4.68 -4.77 9.06
CA ALA A 46 -5.75 -3.80 8.82
C ALA A 46 -6.53 -4.07 7.53
N ILE A 47 -5.92 -4.69 6.53
CA ILE A 47 -6.56 -4.94 5.23
C ILE A 47 -7.04 -6.39 5.03
N GLN A 48 -6.81 -7.31 5.98
CA GLN A 48 -7.21 -8.71 5.87
C GLN A 48 -8.71 -8.89 5.56
N GLY A 49 -9.57 -8.02 6.07
CA GLY A 49 -11.01 -8.04 5.82
C GLY A 49 -11.45 -7.47 4.45
N ASN A 50 -10.53 -6.95 3.63
CA ASN A 50 -10.85 -6.30 2.37
C ASN A 50 -10.54 -7.20 1.17
N LEU A 51 -11.58 -7.57 0.42
CA LEU A 51 -11.47 -8.46 -0.74
C LEU A 51 -11.27 -7.66 -2.04
N CYS A 52 -10.27 -8.06 -2.84
CA CYS A 52 -10.05 -7.52 -4.18
C CYS A 52 -9.89 -8.62 -5.21
N ARG A 53 -10.65 -8.54 -6.31
CA ARG A 53 -10.56 -9.51 -7.41
C ARG A 53 -9.66 -9.05 -8.57
N CYS A 54 -9.48 -7.75 -8.74
CA CYS A 54 -8.87 -7.19 -9.95
C CYS A 54 -7.36 -6.95 -9.82
N THR A 55 -6.90 -6.39 -8.68
CA THR A 55 -5.52 -5.88 -8.56
C THR A 55 -4.49 -6.95 -8.20
N GLY A 56 -4.91 -8.06 -7.61
CA GLY A 56 -4.00 -9.07 -7.06
C GLY A 56 -3.20 -8.57 -5.84
N TYR A 57 -3.70 -7.55 -5.13
CA TYR A 57 -3.16 -6.98 -3.88
C TYR A 57 -1.79 -6.30 -3.92
N ARG A 58 -0.85 -6.78 -4.74
CA ARG A 58 0.51 -6.23 -4.83
C ARG A 58 0.59 -4.70 -4.92
N PRO A 59 -0.13 -4.01 -5.83
CA PRO A 59 -0.09 -2.55 -5.90
C PRO A 59 -0.74 -1.84 -4.69
N ILE A 60 -1.70 -2.50 -4.02
CA ILE A 60 -2.33 -1.97 -2.80
C ILE A 60 -1.33 -1.99 -1.64
N LEU A 61 -0.64 -3.11 -1.46
CA LEU A 61 0.40 -3.26 -0.44
C LEU A 61 1.56 -2.29 -0.68
N GLU A 62 1.98 -2.12 -1.93
CA GLU A 62 3.01 -1.16 -2.32
C GLU A 62 2.63 0.28 -1.94
N ALA A 63 1.38 0.67 -2.21
CA ALA A 63 0.85 1.97 -1.79
C ALA A 63 0.88 2.13 -0.27
N PHE A 64 0.47 1.11 0.49
CA PHE A 64 0.32 1.23 1.94
C PHE A 64 1.66 1.12 2.69
N TYR A 65 2.58 0.27 2.23
CA TYR A 65 3.92 0.18 2.79
C TYR A 65 4.73 1.48 2.64
N SER A 66 4.35 2.36 1.71
CA SER A 66 4.92 3.71 1.63
C SER A 66 4.69 4.56 2.90
N PHE A 67 3.73 4.20 3.75
CA PHE A 67 3.49 4.84 5.05
C PHE A 67 4.30 4.21 6.19
N SER A 68 4.94 3.05 5.96
CA SER A 68 5.75 2.37 6.97
C SER A 68 7.17 2.93 7.04
N GLN A 69 7.73 3.02 8.24
CA GLN A 69 9.06 3.62 8.47
C GLN A 69 10.23 2.76 7.96
N ASN A 70 9.99 1.49 7.63
CA ASN A 70 11.03 0.54 7.19
C ASN A 70 11.11 0.41 5.66
N ASN A 71 11.18 1.54 4.97
CA ASN A 71 11.40 1.62 3.52
C ASN A 71 12.87 1.39 3.13
N LYS A 72 13.52 0.39 3.72
CA LYS A 72 14.47 -0.39 2.94
C LYS A 72 13.65 -1.43 2.23
N LEU A 73 13.09 -1.06 1.07
CA LEU A 73 12.97 -2.03 -0.02
C LEU A 73 14.40 -2.57 -0.14
N LYS A 74 14.67 -3.72 0.49
CA LYS A 74 15.89 -4.43 0.17
C LYS A 74 15.75 -4.65 -1.33
N GLU A 75 16.56 -3.95 -2.11
CA GLU A 75 16.96 -4.42 -3.42
C GLU A 75 17.50 -5.83 -3.17
N GLN A 76 16.62 -6.82 -3.22
CA GLN A 76 17.05 -8.15 -3.56
C GLN A 76 17.46 -8.00 -5.00
N ARG A 77 18.74 -7.63 -5.20
CA ARG A 77 19.50 -7.99 -6.38
C ARG A 77 19.35 -9.50 -6.48
N GLY A 78 18.30 -9.92 -7.18
CA GLY A 78 18.09 -11.31 -7.53
C GLY A 78 19.25 -11.67 -8.44
N GLU A 79 20.16 -12.51 -7.92
CA GLU A 79 20.85 -13.43 -8.80
C GLU A 79 19.79 -14.08 -9.69
N CYS A 80 20.01 -13.97 -10.99
CA CYS A 80 19.16 -14.55 -12.00
C CYS A 80 19.20 -16.07 -11.86
N ASN A 81 18.36 -16.64 -11.01
CA ASN A 81 17.97 -18.04 -11.04
C ASN A 81 16.58 -18.16 -10.40
N THR A 82 15.58 -18.55 -11.20
CA THR A 82 14.32 -19.17 -10.72
C THR A 82 13.15 -18.26 -10.30
N LEU A 83 12.76 -17.23 -11.07
CA LEU A 83 11.45 -16.55 -10.86
C LEU A 83 10.33 -17.03 -11.80
N CYS A 84 10.59 -17.94 -12.74
CA CYS A 84 9.52 -18.61 -13.46
C CYS A 84 9.08 -19.84 -12.65
N SER A 85 7.80 -19.94 -12.28
CA SER A 85 7.25 -21.08 -11.53
C SER A 85 7.47 -22.45 -12.18
N MET A 86 7.91 -22.47 -13.45
CA MET A 86 8.25 -23.67 -14.22
C MET A 86 9.74 -24.05 -14.17
N GLY A 87 10.57 -23.29 -13.44
CA GLY A 87 12.00 -23.57 -13.24
C GLY A 87 12.78 -23.69 -14.56
N GLU A 88 13.76 -24.61 -14.58
CA GLU A 88 14.59 -24.92 -15.74
C GLU A 88 13.82 -25.53 -16.92
N GLN A 89 12.59 -26.01 -16.69
CA GLN A 89 11.73 -26.62 -17.71
C GLN A 89 10.93 -25.59 -18.52
N CYS A 90 11.05 -24.29 -18.21
CA CYS A 90 10.41 -23.25 -19.00
C CYS A 90 10.99 -23.20 -20.41
N CYS A 91 10.13 -23.30 -21.43
CA CYS A 91 10.54 -23.32 -22.85
C CYS A 91 11.33 -22.08 -23.30
N LYS A 92 11.27 -20.98 -22.54
CA LYS A 92 12.05 -19.74 -22.76
C LYS A 92 13.45 -19.77 -22.15
N ASN A 93 13.77 -20.77 -21.31
CA ASN A 93 15.05 -20.86 -20.61
C ASN A 93 16.12 -21.65 -21.40
N LYS A 94 15.81 -22.08 -22.63
CA LYS A 94 16.64 -23.03 -23.38
C LYS A 94 17.94 -22.50 -23.97
N ARG A 95 18.31 -21.22 -23.80
CA ARG A 95 19.61 -20.70 -24.27
C ARG A 95 20.11 -19.59 -23.36
N GLY A 96 21.27 -19.83 -22.75
CA GLY A 96 22.00 -18.86 -21.95
C GLY A 96 22.38 -17.64 -22.76
N LYS A 97 21.82 -16.50 -22.35
CA LYS A 97 22.39 -15.15 -22.26
C LYS A 97 21.23 -14.28 -21.79
N CYS A 98 21.06 -14.15 -20.48
CA CYS A 98 20.32 -13.00 -19.98
C CYS A 98 21.21 -11.80 -20.28
N ASP A 99 20.89 -11.07 -21.35
CA ASP A 99 21.53 -9.78 -21.63
C ASP A 99 21.45 -8.95 -20.35
N SER A 100 22.62 -8.61 -19.82
CA SER A 100 22.82 -7.89 -18.56
C SER A 100 22.27 -6.46 -18.55
N GLU A 101 21.51 -6.06 -19.58
CA GLU A 101 21.08 -4.67 -19.80
C GLU A 101 19.57 -4.45 -19.75
N ARG A 102 18.75 -5.44 -19.42
CA ARG A 102 17.31 -5.19 -19.23
C ARG A 102 16.74 -5.93 -18.04
N ASN A 103 17.00 -5.39 -16.85
CA ASN A 103 15.99 -5.42 -15.79
C ASN A 103 16.22 -4.30 -14.78
N GLU A 104 16.17 -3.04 -15.24
CA GLU A 104 15.57 -2.04 -14.36
C GLU A 104 14.15 -2.55 -14.12
N LEU A 105 13.90 -3.15 -12.94
CA LEU A 105 12.54 -3.27 -12.44
C LEU A 105 12.00 -1.84 -12.41
N ARG A 106 11.28 -1.45 -13.47
CA ARG A 106 10.65 -0.15 -13.53
C ARG A 106 9.68 -0.14 -12.37
N ASN A 107 10.01 0.64 -11.34
CA ASN A 107 9.08 0.89 -10.27
C ASN A 107 7.90 1.62 -10.90
N LEU A 108 6.77 0.91 -11.04
CA LEU A 108 5.56 1.49 -11.63
C LEU A 108 5.00 2.59 -10.74
N SER A 109 5.30 2.54 -9.44
CA SER A 109 4.78 3.44 -8.43
C SER A 109 5.82 4.51 -8.09
N ASN A 110 5.60 5.73 -8.59
CA ASN A 110 6.37 6.88 -8.12
C ASN A 110 5.56 7.70 -7.10
N PHE A 111 6.04 7.73 -5.85
CA PHE A 111 5.45 8.53 -4.78
C PHE A 111 6.10 9.91 -4.61
N ASP A 112 7.04 10.27 -5.47
CA ASP A 112 7.63 11.61 -5.54
C ASP A 112 6.52 12.64 -5.81
N GLY A 113 6.45 13.66 -4.94
CA GLY A 113 5.42 14.68 -4.98
C GLY A 113 4.07 14.29 -4.37
N CYS A 114 3.91 13.09 -3.79
CA CYS A 114 2.74 12.78 -2.97
C CYS A 114 2.70 13.66 -1.71
N LYS A 115 1.51 14.11 -1.31
CA LYS A 115 1.35 14.83 -0.04
C LYS A 115 1.73 13.90 1.14
N LYS A 116 2.47 14.45 2.11
CA LYS A 116 2.78 13.74 3.36
C LYS A 116 1.52 13.63 4.22
N TYR A 117 1.42 12.54 4.98
CA TYR A 117 0.37 12.39 5.97
C TYR A 117 0.62 13.33 7.14
N ASP A 118 -0.36 14.19 7.44
CA ASP A 118 -0.35 15.10 8.58
C ASP A 118 -1.49 14.70 9.55
N PRO A 119 -1.17 14.18 10.75
CA PRO A 119 -2.16 13.82 11.75
C PRO A 119 -2.99 15.01 12.25
N ASN A 120 -2.50 16.23 12.14
CA ASN A 120 -3.19 17.43 12.65
C ASN A 120 -4.26 17.96 11.69
N GLN A 121 -4.17 17.61 10.40
CA GLN A 121 -5.15 18.02 9.38
C GLN A 121 -6.28 16.98 9.20
N GLN A 122 -6.59 16.25 10.27
CA GLN A 122 -7.59 15.20 10.33
C GLN A 122 -9.00 15.75 10.62
N LEU A 123 -10.03 14.95 10.30
CA LEU A 123 -11.39 15.26 10.72
C LEU A 123 -11.46 15.36 12.25
N ILE A 124 -11.85 16.53 12.74
CA ILE A 124 -12.10 16.76 14.17
C ILE A 124 -13.26 15.90 14.62
N PHE A 125 -13.22 15.46 15.87
CA PHE A 125 -14.38 14.84 16.49
C PHE A 125 -15.47 15.91 16.69
N PRO A 126 -16.73 15.66 16.29
CA PRO A 126 -17.82 16.63 16.43
C PRO A 126 -17.96 17.14 17.87
N PRO A 127 -17.89 18.45 18.12
CA PRO A 127 -17.94 19.00 19.47
C PRO A 127 -19.26 18.70 20.18
N GLU A 128 -20.37 18.61 19.45
CA GLU A 128 -21.71 18.32 19.98
C GLU A 128 -21.75 16.98 20.72
N LEU A 129 -21.05 15.97 20.20
CA LEU A 129 -20.99 14.64 20.81
C LEU A 129 -20.10 14.59 22.06
N LYS A 130 -19.16 15.54 22.21
CA LYS A 130 -18.33 15.61 23.43
C LYS A 130 -19.15 16.07 24.61
N VAL A 131 -20.00 17.09 24.42
CA VAL A 131 -20.84 17.66 25.49
C VAL A 131 -21.76 16.59 26.09
N ILE A 132 -22.42 15.80 25.23
CA ILE A 132 -23.31 14.71 25.65
C ILE A 132 -22.55 13.68 26.52
N GLN A 133 -21.32 13.33 26.15
CA GLN A 133 -20.51 12.39 26.92
C GLN A 133 -20.17 12.94 28.31
N PHE A 134 -19.90 14.24 28.45
CA PHE A 134 -19.65 14.87 29.74
C PHE A 134 -20.92 14.93 30.61
N GLU A 135 -22.08 15.20 30.02
CA GLU A 135 -23.36 15.23 30.75
C GLU A 135 -23.80 13.85 31.25
N SER A 136 -23.49 12.76 30.51
CA SER A 136 -23.83 11.38 30.92
C SER A 136 -22.97 10.79 32.05
N ILE A 137 -21.92 11.49 32.49
CA ILE A 137 -21.00 11.07 33.58
C ILE A 137 -21.30 11.84 34.89
N GLN A 138 -22.17 12.86 34.84
CA GLN A 138 -22.69 13.58 36.01
C GLN A 138 -24.04 13.00 36.43
#